data_AF-A0A1Q3SHL2-F1
#
_entry.id   AF-A0A1Q3SHL2-F1
#
_cell.length_a   1.000
_cell.length_b   1.000
_cell.length_c   1.000
_cell.angle_alpha   90.00
_cell.angle_beta   90.00
_cell.angle_gamma   90.00
#
_symmetry.space_group_name_H-M   'P 1'
#
loop_
_entity.id
_entity.type
_entity.pdbx_description
1 polymer ?
#
loop_
_entity_poly.entity_id
_entity_poly.type
_entity_poly.pdbx_seq_one_letter_code
_entity_poly.pdbx_strand_id
1 'polypeptide(L)' 'MPGKATNDLPGGLSQPALRALTGAGITRLEDLTRFSETEIKQLHGIGPNALQKLKAALEEKGLSYAEKKSGK' A
#
# COMPACT_ATOMS: atom_id res chain seq x y z
N MET A 1 19.71 2.39 -18.76
CA MET A 1 18.98 1.31 -18.04
C MET A 1 17.64 1.88 -17.60
N PRO A 2 16.47 1.39 -18.07
CA PRO A 2 15.19 1.88 -17.57
C PRO A 2 14.73 1.02 -16.39
N GLY A 3 14.62 1.63 -15.20
CA GLY A 3 13.94 1.04 -14.05
C GLY A 3 12.47 0.77 -14.39
N LYS A 4 12.03 -0.47 -14.20
CA LYS A 4 10.67 -0.91 -14.48
C LYS A 4 9.67 -0.19 -13.56
N ALA A 5 9.15 0.93 -14.05
CA ALA A 5 8.00 1.62 -13.48
C ALA A 5 6.69 0.94 -13.94
N THR A 6 6.48 -0.35 -13.62
CA THR A 6 5.16 -0.96 -13.80
C THR A 6 4.25 -0.48 -12.67
N ASN A 7 3.06 -0.01 -13.06
CA ASN A 7 2.00 0.50 -12.20
C ASN A 7 1.43 -0.66 -11.36
N ASP A 8 2.15 -1.01 -10.29
CA ASP A 8 1.88 -2.15 -9.43
C ASP A 8 1.06 -1.73 -8.22
N LEU A 9 -0.14 -1.19 -8.45
CA LEU A 9 -1.17 -1.13 -7.41
C LEU A 9 -2.21 -2.21 -7.71
N PRO A 10 -2.69 -2.96 -6.69
CA PRO A 10 -3.70 -3.97 -6.93
C PRO A 10 -4.97 -3.34 -7.51
N GLY A 11 -5.36 -3.81 -8.69
CA GLY A 11 -6.64 -3.46 -9.29
C GLY A 11 -7.79 -3.78 -8.32
N GLY A 12 -8.76 -2.87 -8.21
CA GLY A 12 -9.92 -3.06 -7.32
C GLY A 12 -9.82 -2.34 -5.97
N LEU A 13 -8.85 -1.44 -5.79
CA LEU A 13 -8.92 -0.43 -4.73
C LEU A 13 -10.13 0.49 -4.96
N SER A 14 -10.89 0.75 -3.90
CA SER A 14 -12.01 1.69 -3.95
C SER A 14 -11.49 3.11 -4.28
N GLN A 15 -12.29 3.93 -4.96
CA GLN A 15 -11.95 5.34 -5.25
C GLN A 15 -11.39 6.12 -4.04
N PRO A 16 -11.94 6.02 -2.80
CA PRO A 16 -11.35 6.69 -1.64
C PRO A 16 -9.98 6.14 -1.24
N ALA A 17 -9.73 4.83 -1.39
CA ALA A 17 -8.42 4.23 -1.12
C ALA A 17 -7.37 4.71 -2.13
N LEU A 18 -7.72 4.77 -3.42
CA LEU A 18 -6.83 5.33 -4.46
C LEU A 18 -6.49 6.79 -4.18
N ARG A 19 -7.48 7.60 -3.77
CA ARG A 19 -7.26 9.01 -3.40
C ARG A 19 -6.38 9.15 -2.16
N ALA A 20 -6.59 8.33 -1.13
CA ALA A 20 -5.79 8.34 0.09
C ALA A 20 -4.33 7.96 -0.19
N LEU A 21 -4.11 6.90 -0.98
CA LEU A 21 -2.78 6.45 -1.38
C LEU A 21 -2.07 7.51 -2.23
N THR A 22 -2.74 8.05 -3.25
CA THR A 22 -2.18 9.11 -4.10
C THR A 22 -1.85 10.36 -3.28
N GLY A 23 -2.74 10.75 -2.34
CA GLY A 23 -2.50 11.87 -1.42
C GLY A 23 -1.34 11.62 -0.45
N ALA A 24 -1.07 10.36 -0.10
CA ALA A 24 0.09 9.96 0.69
C ALA A 24 1.37 9.75 -0.15
N GLY A 25 1.31 9.95 -1.47
CA GLY A 25 2.42 9.69 -2.39
C GLY A 25 2.65 8.19 -2.69
N ILE A 26 1.74 7.32 -2.24
CA ILE A 26 1.80 5.88 -2.45
C ILE A 26 1.19 5.57 -3.82
N THR A 27 2.06 5.34 -4.79
CA THR A 27 1.63 5.04 -6.17
C THR A 27 1.99 3.62 -6.59
N ARG A 28 2.73 2.86 -5.75
CA ARG A 28 3.28 1.54 -6.09
C ARG A 28 3.33 0.62 -4.86
N LEU A 29 3.32 -0.69 -5.10
CA LEU A 29 3.51 -1.71 -4.05
C LEU A 29 4.84 -1.53 -3.29
N GLU A 30 5.88 -1.06 -3.95
CA GLU A 30 7.18 -0.76 -3.31
C GLU A 30 7.05 0.34 -2.25
N ASP A 31 6.25 1.38 -2.50
CA ASP A 31 6.02 2.42 -1.48
C ASP A 31 5.29 1.84 -0.27
N LEU A 32 4.34 0.91 -0.46
CA LEU A 32 3.68 0.22 0.66
C LEU A 32 4.67 -0.54 1.54
N THR A 33 5.79 -1.05 1.00
CA THR A 33 6.84 -1.69 1.82
C THR A 33 7.61 -0.71 2.69
N ARG A 34 7.48 0.61 2.44
CA ARG A 34 8.07 1.68 3.25
C ARG A 34 7.11 2.15 4.36
N PHE A 35 5.82 1.85 4.23
CA PHE A 35 4.80 2.19 5.22
C PHE A 35 4.43 0.95 6.04
N SER A 36 4.08 1.17 7.31
CA SER A 36 3.54 0.08 8.14
C SER A 36 2.05 -0.15 7.87
N GLU A 37 1.56 -1.35 8.18
CA GLU A 37 0.13 -1.67 8.11
C GLU A 37 -0.70 -0.65 8.90
N THR A 38 -0.16 -0.13 10.01
CA THR A 38 -0.82 0.86 10.86
C THR A 38 -0.91 2.24 10.19
N GLU A 39 0.14 2.69 9.51
CA GLU A 39 0.11 3.94 8.72
C GLU A 39 -0.89 3.82 7.57
N ILE A 40 -0.86 2.70 6.84
CA ILE A 40 -1.81 2.42 5.77
C ILE A 40 -3.24 2.39 6.31
N LYS A 41 -3.46 1.81 7.50
CA LYS A 41 -4.76 1.81 8.18
C LYS A 41 -5.19 3.20 8.67
N GLN A 42 -4.25 4.08 8.99
CA GLN A 42 -4.52 5.47 9.39
C GLN A 42 -4.81 6.38 8.19
N LEU A 43 -4.45 5.98 6.96
CA LEU A 43 -4.77 6.76 5.77
C LEU A 43 -6.29 6.85 5.58
N HIS A 44 -6.77 8.09 5.55
CA HIS A 44 -8.20 8.41 5.47
C HIS A 44 -8.77 7.96 4.12
N GLY A 45 -9.45 6.82 4.11
CA GLY A 45 -10.04 6.21 2.89
C GLY A 45 -9.56 4.79 2.61
N ILE A 46 -8.57 4.28 3.34
CA ILE A 46 -8.19 2.87 3.33
C ILE A 46 -9.10 2.09 4.28
N GLY A 47 -10.08 1.40 3.71
CA GLY A 47 -10.92 0.46 4.45
C GLY A 47 -10.24 -0.90 4.66
N PRO A 48 -10.81 -1.77 5.52
CA PRO A 48 -10.33 -3.13 5.72
C PRO A 48 -10.25 -3.95 4.43
N ASN A 49 -11.17 -3.69 3.48
CA ASN A 49 -11.13 -4.31 2.14
C ASN A 49 -9.91 -3.90 1.32
N ALA A 50 -9.49 -2.62 1.40
CA ALA A 50 -8.31 -2.16 0.69
C ALA A 50 -7.04 -2.73 1.32
N LEU A 51 -6.96 -2.76 2.66
CA LEU A 51 -5.86 -3.39 3.40
C LEU A 51 -5.69 -4.87 3.04
N GLN A 52 -6.77 -5.65 3.00
CA GLN A 52 -6.68 -7.06 2.63
C GLN A 52 -6.18 -7.25 1.19
N LYS A 53 -6.64 -6.43 0.24
CA LYS A 53 -6.16 -6.48 -1.16
C LYS A 53 -4.69 -6.10 -1.29
N LEU A 54 -4.27 -5.04 -0.58
CA LEU A 54 -2.88 -4.61 -0.56
C LEU A 54 -1.99 -5.67 0.08
N LYS A 55 -2.44 -6.29 1.19
CA LYS A 55 -1.73 -7.40 1.84
C LYS A 55 -1.60 -8.61 0.92
N ALA A 56 -2.69 -9.04 0.29
CA ALA A 56 -2.68 -10.14 -0.66
C ALA A 56 -1.75 -9.88 -1.85
N ALA A 57 -1.76 -8.65 -2.40
CA ALA A 57 -0.88 -8.26 -3.50
C ALA A 57 0.59 -8.15 -3.10
N LEU A 58 0.88 -7.76 -1.85
CA LEU A 58 2.22 -7.81 -1.28
C LEU A 58 2.69 -9.25 -1.13
N GLU A 59 1.89 -10.12 -0.52
CA GLU A 59 2.20 -11.55 -0.35
C GLU A 59 2.40 -12.28 -1.68
N GLU A 60 1.59 -11.97 -2.70
CA GLU A 60 1.74 -12.52 -4.06
C GLU A 60 3.11 -12.17 -4.67
N LYS A 61 3.67 -11.02 -4.31
CA LYS A 61 5.01 -10.59 -4.71
C LYS A 61 6.13 -11.02 -3.75
N GLY A 62 5.81 -11.70 -2.65
CA GLY A 62 6.75 -11.99 -1.57
C GLY A 62 7.23 -10.74 -0.83
N LEU A 63 6.47 -9.65 -0.92
CA LEU A 63 6.71 -8.40 -0.21
C LEU A 63 5.82 -8.32 1.03
N SER A 64 6.18 -7.45 1.96
CA SER A 64 5.40 -7.22 3.18
C SER A 64 5.45 -5.74 3.54
N TYR A 65 4.46 -5.24 4.27
CA TYR A 65 4.52 -3.89 4.83
C TYR A 65 5.75 -3.72 5.70
N ALA A 66 6.19 -2.48 5.88
CA ALA A 66 7.25 -2.19 6.84
C ALA A 66 6.80 -2.67 8.22
N GLU A 67 7.48 -3.69 8.76
CA GLU A 67 7.19 -4.20 10.08
C GLU A 67 7.63 -3.15 11.11
N LYS A 68 6.64 -2.45 11.68
CA LYS A 68 6.69 -1.55 12.85
C LYS A 68 7.37 -0.18 12.70
N LYS A 69 6.56 0.86 12.93
CA LYS A 69 6.83 1.86 13.97
C LYS A 69 5.84 1.71 15.13
N SER A 70 5.85 0.55 15.79
CA SER A 70 5.41 0.49 17.20
C SER A 70 6.64 0.75 18.05
N GLY A 71 6.98 2.02 18.17
CA GLY A 71 8.14 2.53 18.88
C GLY A 71 7.70 3.52 19.93
N LYS A 72 7.27 2.97 21.08
CA LYS A 72 7.08 3.57 22.41
C LYS A 72 5.97 4.61 22.59
#